data_AF-A0A818I8I0-F1
#
_entry.id   AF-A0A818I8I0-F1
#
_cell.length_a   1.000
_cell.length_b   1.000
_cell.length_c   1.000
_cell.angle_alpha   90.00
_cell.angle_beta   90.00
_cell.angle_gamma   90.00
#
_symmetry.space_group_name_H-M   'P 1'
#
loop_
_entity.id
_entity.type
_entity.pdbx_description
1 polymer ?
#
loop_
_entity_poly.entity_id
_entity_poly.type
_entity_poly.pdbx_seq_one_letter_code
_entity_poly.pdbx_strand_id
1 'polypeptide(L)'
;MESTSENIEQVHHLINDDPYVIIDELEAQSGLRRGTVQRIVSDHLQLKKLTAQYVSKHLTNSQEAERVRIYQENLLKFEQGVWRLCNVMTIHES
;
A
#
# COMPACT_ATOMS: atom_id res chain seq x y z
N MET A 1 -21.98 13.82 0.02
CA MET A 1 -22.12 12.65 0.90
C MET A 1 -20.89 12.62 1.79
N GLU A 2 -21.10 12.82 3.07
CA GLU A 2 -20.05 12.79 4.09
C GLU A 2 -19.53 11.36 4.27
N SER A 3 -18.22 11.23 4.50
CA SER A 3 -17.59 9.98 4.89
C SER A 3 -17.92 9.72 6.37
N THR A 4 -18.93 8.91 6.64
CA THR A 4 -19.24 8.45 8.01
C THR A 4 -18.15 7.48 8.50
N SER A 5 -17.97 7.35 9.81
CA SER A 5 -17.01 6.40 10.38
C SER A 5 -17.29 4.95 9.92
N GLU A 6 -18.57 4.58 9.84
CA GLU A 6 -19.00 3.26 9.34
C GLU A 6 -18.57 3.01 7.90
N ASN A 7 -18.74 3.99 7.00
CA ASN A 7 -18.30 3.88 5.61
C ASN A 7 -16.77 3.78 5.50
N ILE A 8 -16.04 4.49 6.37
CA ILE A 8 -14.58 4.44 6.42
C ILE A 8 -14.10 3.06 6.86
N GLU A 9 -14.68 2.51 7.94
CA GLU A 9 -14.36 1.18 8.45
C GLU A 9 -14.71 0.08 7.44
N GLN A 10 -15.85 0.18 6.78
CA GLN A 10 -16.26 -0.77 5.75
C GLN A 10 -15.25 -0.81 4.58
N VAL A 11 -14.90 0.35 4.02
CA VAL A 11 -13.91 0.42 2.93
C VAL A 11 -12.53 -0.07 3.39
N HIS A 12 -12.15 0.23 4.64
CA HIS A 12 -10.90 -0.26 5.21
C HIS A 12 -10.88 -1.80 5.31
N HIS A 13 -11.97 -2.41 5.74
CA HIS A 13 -12.09 -3.87 5.79
C HIS A 13 -11.99 -4.50 4.41
N LEU A 14 -12.72 -3.98 3.41
CA LEU A 14 -12.66 -4.50 2.04
C LEU A 14 -11.23 -4.49 1.46
N ILE A 15 -10.46 -3.44 1.75
CA ILE A 15 -9.07 -3.33 1.28
C ILE A 15 -8.12 -4.25 2.07
N ASN A 16 -8.38 -4.49 3.36
CA ASN A 16 -7.57 -5.41 4.15
C ASN A 16 -7.86 -6.88 3.78
N ASP A 17 -9.10 -7.19 3.40
CA ASP A 17 -9.50 -8.52 2.94
C ASP A 17 -8.92 -8.82 1.54
N ASP A 18 -8.96 -7.84 0.64
CA ASP A 18 -8.29 -7.90 -0.67
C ASP A 18 -7.52 -6.61 -0.98
N PRO A 19 -6.19 -6.60 -0.79
CA PRO A 19 -5.35 -5.44 -1.11
C PRO A 19 -5.34 -5.04 -2.59
N TYR A 20 -5.80 -5.90 -3.51
CA TYR A 20 -5.77 -5.70 -4.95
C TYR A 20 -7.09 -5.18 -5.54
N VAL A 21 -8.16 -5.20 -4.74
CA VAL A 21 -9.53 -4.76 -5.08
C VAL A 21 -9.53 -3.46 -5.89
N ILE A 22 -10.34 -3.39 -6.95
CA ILE A 22 -10.45 -2.18 -7.77
C ILE A 22 -11.54 -1.23 -7.24
N ILE A 23 -11.44 0.05 -7.62
CA ILE A 23 -12.40 1.08 -7.17
C ILE A 23 -13.85 0.69 -7.50
N ASP A 24 -14.09 0.12 -8.68
CA ASP A 24 -15.43 -0.28 -9.11
C ASP A 24 -16.00 -1.41 -8.22
N GLU A 25 -15.15 -2.33 -7.74
CA GLU A 25 -15.55 -3.38 -6.79
C GLU A 25 -15.81 -2.80 -5.41
N LEU A 26 -14.99 -1.85 -4.95
CA LEU A 26 -15.23 -1.14 -3.70
C LEU A 26 -16.56 -0.38 -3.74
N GLU A 27 -16.90 0.26 -4.87
CA GLU A 27 -18.20 0.91 -5.07
C GLU A 27 -19.35 -0.10 -5.00
N ALA A 28 -19.23 -1.22 -5.71
CA ALA A 28 -20.26 -2.26 -5.72
C ALA A 28 -20.49 -2.88 -4.34
N GLN A 29 -19.41 -3.14 -3.59
CA GLN A 29 -19.46 -3.80 -2.29
C GLN A 29 -19.86 -2.85 -1.14
N SER A 30 -19.45 -1.58 -1.21
CA SER A 30 -19.81 -0.58 -0.19
C SER A 30 -21.13 0.15 -0.48
N GLY A 31 -21.62 0.11 -1.72
CA GLY A 31 -22.76 0.93 -2.18
C GLY A 31 -22.45 2.43 -2.26
N LEU A 32 -21.18 2.82 -2.09
CA LEU A 32 -20.74 4.20 -2.14
C LEU A 32 -20.41 4.63 -3.56
N ARG A 33 -20.57 5.92 -3.84
CA ARG A 33 -20.12 6.49 -5.12
C ARG A 33 -18.60 6.54 -5.20
N ARG A 34 -18.06 6.40 -6.41
CA ARG A 34 -16.64 6.58 -6.74
C ARG A 34 -15.91 7.66 -5.97
N GLY A 35 -16.42 8.88 -6.06
CA GLY A 35 -15.77 10.05 -5.46
C GLY A 35 -15.73 9.99 -3.93
N THR A 36 -16.67 9.29 -3.30
CA THR A 36 -16.67 9.04 -1.86
C THR A 36 -15.64 7.98 -1.50
N VAL A 37 -15.62 6.84 -2.21
CA VAL A 37 -14.62 5.77 -2.01
C VAL A 37 -13.21 6.31 -2.17
N GLN A 38 -12.95 7.07 -3.24
CA GLN A 38 -11.64 7.66 -3.50
C GLN A 38 -11.21 8.62 -2.38
N ARG A 39 -12.14 9.43 -1.85
CA ARG A 39 -11.86 10.34 -0.73
C ARG A 39 -11.59 9.58 0.57
N ILE A 40 -12.34 8.51 0.84
CA ILE A 40 -12.09 7.61 1.98
C ILE A 40 -10.69 7.01 1.89
N VAL A 41 -10.36 6.37 0.77
CA VAL A 41 -9.05 5.74 0.55
C VAL A 41 -7.92 6.77 0.69
N SER A 42 -8.03 7.91 0.00
CA SER A 42 -6.98 8.91 -0.06
C SER A 42 -6.82 9.67 1.24
N ASP A 43 -7.91 10.20 1.80
CA ASP A 43 -7.85 11.28 2.79
C ASP A 43 -8.11 10.76 4.20
N HIS A 44 -8.90 9.70 4.34
CA HIS A 44 -9.20 9.10 5.64
C HIS A 44 -8.27 7.93 5.96
N LEU A 45 -8.07 7.01 5.02
CA LEU A 45 -7.20 5.84 5.21
C LEU A 45 -5.73 6.14 4.88
N GLN A 46 -5.46 7.27 4.24
CA GLN A 46 -4.11 7.66 3.82
C GLN A 46 -3.45 6.58 2.95
N LEU A 47 -4.24 5.90 2.11
CA LEU A 47 -3.79 4.87 1.19
C LEU A 47 -3.66 5.44 -0.22
N LYS A 48 -2.75 4.87 -1.00
CA LYS A 48 -2.63 5.09 -2.45
C LYS A 48 -2.53 3.76 -3.17
N LYS A 49 -3.07 3.69 -4.38
CA LYS A 49 -2.90 2.53 -5.23
C LYS A 49 -1.51 2.60 -5.90
N LEU A 50 -0.62 1.68 -5.57
CA LEU A 50 0.64 1.46 -6.29
C LEU A 50 0.49 0.18 -7.10
N THR A 51 0.64 0.31 -8.42
CA THR A 51 0.36 -0.76 -9.39
C THR A 51 -1.03 -1.36 -9.15
N ALA A 52 -1.10 -2.56 -8.58
CA ALA A 52 -2.34 -3.27 -8.29
C ALA A 52 -2.77 -3.15 -6.82
N GLN A 53 -1.88 -2.76 -5.90
CA GLN A 53 -2.11 -2.86 -4.45
C GLN A 53 -2.36 -1.50 -3.80
N TYR A 54 -3.24 -1.45 -2.80
CA TYR A 54 -3.31 -0.30 -1.88
C TYR A 54 -2.20 -0.36 -0.83
N VAL A 55 -1.45 0.74 -0.73
CA VAL A 55 -0.38 0.89 0.27
C VAL A 55 -0.52 2.21 1.01
N SER A 56 0.00 2.26 2.23
CA SER A 56 0.06 3.51 2.99
C SER A 56 0.87 4.58 2.25
N LYS A 57 0.34 5.80 2.20
CA LYS A 57 1.03 7.00 1.72
C LYS A 57 2.18 7.38 2.63
N HIS A 58 2.02 7.12 3.93
CA HIS A 58 2.98 7.47 4.95
C HIS A 58 3.57 6.20 5.57
N LEU A 59 4.90 6.15 5.62
CA LEU A 59 5.58 5.15 6.41
C LEU A 59 5.46 5.55 7.87
N THR A 60 5.30 4.58 8.76
CA THR A 60 5.51 4.81 10.18
C THR A 60 7.00 5.08 10.43
N ASN A 61 7.34 5.76 11.52
CA ASN A 61 8.74 5.97 11.91
C ASN A 61 9.53 4.65 11.98
N SER A 62 8.88 3.56 12.42
CA SER A 62 9.49 2.22 12.46
C SER A 62 9.75 1.65 11.06
N GLN A 63 8.80 1.79 10.13
CA GLN A 63 8.98 1.37 8.74
C GLN A 63 10.07 2.18 8.04
N GLU A 64 10.17 3.48 8.33
CA GLU A 64 11.23 4.33 7.79
C GLU A 64 12.60 3.90 8.30
N ALA A 65 12.74 3.72 9.62
CA ALA A 65 13.99 3.25 10.24
C ALA A 65 14.42 1.88 9.69
N GLU A 66 13.47 0.95 9.55
CA GLU A 66 13.76 -0.38 9.02
C GLU A 66 14.17 -0.33 7.55
N ARG A 67 13.54 0.52 6.72
CA ARG A 67 13.98 0.72 5.33
C ARG A 67 15.39 1.27 5.25
N VAL A 68 15.74 2.26 6.09
CA VAL A 68 17.11 2.80 6.15
C VAL A 68 18.11 1.70 6.51
N ARG A 69 17.80 0.89 7.53
CA ARG A 69 18.64 -0.25 7.93
C ARG A 69 18.86 -1.22 6.77
N ILE A 70 17.79 -1.67 6.13
CA ILE A 70 17.85 -2.60 4.98
C ILE A 70 18.68 -2.00 3.84
N TYR A 71 18.52 -0.71 3.54
CA TYR A 71 19.27 -0.05 2.47
C TYR A 71 20.75 0.06 2.78
N GLN A 72 21.12 0.38 4.02
CA GLN A 72 22.51 0.41 4.45
C GLN A 72 23.15 -0.98 4.36
N GLU A 73 22.45 -2.03 4.81
CA GLU A 73 22.92 -3.42 4.71
C GLU A 73 23.09 -3.87 3.25
N ASN A 74 22.15 -3.53 2.39
CA ASN A 74 22.22 -3.88 0.97
C ASN A 74 23.36 -3.13 0.27
N LEU A 75 23.51 -1.82 0.53
CA LEU A 75 24.59 -1.02 -0.02
C LEU A 75 25.96 -1.61 0.34
N LEU A 76 26.15 -1.98 1.61
CA LEU A 76 27.39 -2.61 2.06
C LEU A 76 27.69 -3.90 1.30
N LYS A 77 26.69 -4.75 1.07
CA LYS A 77 26.84 -6.00 0.28
C LYS A 77 27.25 -5.72 -1.18
N PHE A 78 26.76 -4.64 -1.77
CA PHE A 78 27.17 -4.24 -3.13
C PHE A 78 28.59 -3.67 -3.14
N GLU A 79 28.93 -2.80 -2.19
CA GLU A 79 30.27 -2.19 -2.08
C GLU A 79 31.36 -3.23 -1.82
N GLN A 80 31.06 -4.26 -1.02
CA GLN A 80 31.95 -5.39 -0.76
C GLN A 80 31.98 -6.41 -1.92
N GLY A 81 31.16 -6.21 -2.97
CA GLY A 81 31.07 -7.11 -4.12
C GLY A 81 30.43 -8.47 -3.81
N VAL A 82 29.84 -8.63 -2.62
CA VAL A 82 29.08 -9.82 -2.21
C VAL A 82 27.87 -9.99 -3.11
N TRP A 83 27.17 -8.89 -3.41
CA TRP A 83 26.07 -8.85 -4.37
C TRP A 83 26.45 -8.08 -5.64
N ARG A 84 25.89 -8.53 -6.76
CA ARG A 84 25.87 -7.82 -8.04
C ARG A 84 24.44 -7.82 -8.52
N LEU A 85 24.03 -6.74 -9.20
CA LEU A 85 22.65 -6.62 -9.68
C LEU A 85 22.27 -7.78 -10.61
N CYS A 86 23.21 -8.29 -11.42
CA CYS A 86 23.01 -9.45 -12.29
C CYS A 86 22.78 -10.79 -11.54
N ASN A 87 22.96 -10.82 -10.21
CA ASN A 87 22.75 -11.99 -9.38
C ASN A 87 21.47 -11.89 -8.53
N VAL A 88 20.72 -10.78 -8.64
CA VAL A 88 19.48 -10.56 -7.89
C VAL A 88 18.29 -10.91 -8.78
N MET A 89 17.51 -11.90 -8.36
CA MET A 89 16.21 -12.20 -8.96
C MET A 89 15.11 -11.65 -8.05
N THR A 90 14.24 -10.80 -8.60
CA THR A 90 13.05 -10.33 -7.89
C THR A 90 11.87 -11.20 -8.26
N ILE A 91 11.25 -11.83 -7.26
CA ILE A 91 9.98 -12.56 -7.42
C ILE A 91 8.91 -11.73 -6.73
N HIS A 92 7.75 -11.59 -7.38
CA HIS A 92 6.55 -11.00 -6.81
C HIS A 92 5.42 -12.00 -6.99
N GLU A 93 4.80 -12.41 -5.89
CA GLU A 93 3.58 -13.22 -5.92
C GLU A 93 2.38 -12.27 -5.89
N SER A 94 1.50 -12.42 -6.88
CA SER A 94 0.27 -11.67 -7.04
C SER A 94 -0.84 -12.28 -6.19
#